data_AF-A0A349EL90-F1
#
_entry.id   AF-A0A349EL90-F1
#
_cell.length_a   1.000
_cell.length_b   1.000
_cell.length_c   1.000
_cell.angle_alpha   90.00
_cell.angle_beta   90.00
_cell.angle_gamma   90.00
#
_symmetry.space_group_name_H-M   'P 1'
#
loop_
_entity.id
_entity.type
_entity.pdbx_description
1 polymer ?
#
loop_
_entity_poly.entity_id
_entity_poly.type
_entity_poly.pdbx_seq_one_letter_code
_entity_poly.pdbx_strand_id
1 'polypeptide(L)'
;MLSVQQTLSLEDVARDYGKLVSMVCRRMILEEETARDAAQQVWVEIVKSFPSFRGESKVSTWIYTITRRVAMEYAKNERLVSTRFLREYSLKDELDLPDNTDLDKTLWIKEMCDKCLTGMLHCFDNETRLACILRDIAGLSYGELAEILERDEAAVRQMTSRSKKKLQSFMLDRCTVYNPGNGNCKCRMKKWVKEIDLAKEYEKIRSTVGRVNFYKMSEMVLPRKDYWEALL
;
A
#
# COMPACT_ATOMS: atom_id res chain seq x y z
N MET A 1 -15.05 -25.78 30.82
CA MET A 1 -14.38 -24.61 31.44
C MET A 1 -13.78 -23.79 30.32
N LEU A 2 -14.35 -22.59 30.16
CA LEU A 2 -13.93 -21.39 29.42
C LEU A 2 -13.19 -21.61 28.07
N SER A 3 -13.93 -21.40 26.99
CA SER A 3 -13.36 -21.17 25.66
C SER A 3 -12.50 -19.92 25.68
N VAL A 4 -11.19 -20.07 25.52
CA VAL A 4 -10.27 -18.95 25.24
C VAL A 4 -10.54 -18.51 23.80
N GLN A 5 -11.62 -17.74 23.61
CA GLN A 5 -11.77 -16.90 22.44
C GLN A 5 -10.79 -15.74 22.64
N GLN A 6 -9.72 -15.75 21.86
CA GLN A 6 -8.77 -14.66 21.77
C GLN A 6 -9.55 -13.39 21.38
N THR A 7 -9.87 -12.54 22.35
CA THR A 7 -10.65 -11.32 22.14
C THR A 7 -9.79 -10.34 21.35
N LEU A 8 -10.10 -10.16 20.07
CA LEU A 8 -9.49 -9.11 19.25
C LEU A 8 -9.65 -7.76 19.97
N SER A 9 -8.56 -7.04 20.21
CA SER A 9 -8.60 -5.71 20.82
C SER A 9 -8.42 -4.61 19.78
N LEU A 10 -8.90 -3.39 20.08
CA LEU A 10 -8.66 -2.22 19.23
C LEU A 10 -7.16 -1.88 19.12
N GLU A 11 -6.39 -2.15 20.17
CA GLU A 11 -4.94 -1.93 20.18
C GLU A 11 -4.22 -2.86 19.20
N ASP A 12 -4.61 -4.14 19.16
CA ASP A 12 -4.08 -5.09 18.18
C ASP A 12 -4.42 -4.65 16.76
N VAL A 13 -5.66 -4.22 16.53
CA VAL A 13 -6.08 -3.73 15.22
C VAL A 13 -5.28 -2.49 14.81
N ALA A 14 -5.10 -1.52 15.70
CA ALA A 14 -4.32 -0.31 15.45
C ALA A 14 -2.85 -0.64 15.12
N ARG A 15 -2.23 -1.52 15.91
CA ARG A 15 -0.84 -1.94 15.70
C ARG A 15 -0.65 -2.64 14.36
N ASP A 16 -1.57 -3.55 14.01
CA ASP A 16 -1.37 -4.46 12.88
C ASP A 16 -1.83 -3.84 11.55
N TYR A 17 -2.79 -2.91 11.58
CA TYR A 17 -3.37 -2.29 10.38
C TYR A 17 -3.10 -0.78 10.23
N GLY A 18 -2.56 -0.11 11.25
CA GLY A 18 -2.25 1.33 11.26
C GLY A 18 -1.47 1.79 10.03
N LYS A 19 -0.29 1.21 9.84
CA LYS A 19 0.59 1.50 8.69
C LYS A 19 -0.10 1.28 7.36
N LEU A 20 -0.97 0.30 7.31
CA LEU A 20 -1.63 -0.11 6.09
C LEU A 20 -2.73 0.86 5.68
N VAL A 21 -3.57 1.28 6.63
CA VAL A 21 -4.59 2.32 6.43
C VAL A 21 -3.92 3.60 5.94
N SER A 22 -2.87 4.04 6.63
CA SER A 22 -2.11 5.24 6.22
C SER A 22 -1.53 5.09 4.81
N MET A 23 -0.98 3.92 4.45
CA MET A 23 -0.45 3.67 3.11
C MET A 23 -1.53 3.73 2.03
N VAL A 24 -2.71 3.15 2.26
CA VAL A 24 -3.82 3.20 1.31
C VAL A 24 -4.27 4.65 1.11
N CYS A 25 -4.52 5.39 2.19
CA CYS A 25 -4.93 6.79 2.11
C CYS A 25 -3.88 7.66 1.41
N ARG A 26 -2.60 7.51 1.76
CA ARG A 26 -1.48 8.27 1.14
C ARG A 26 -1.34 8.03 -0.36
N ARG A 27 -1.69 6.83 -0.82
CA ARG A 27 -1.62 6.47 -2.25
C ARG A 27 -2.90 6.78 -3.02
N MET A 28 -4.00 7.04 -2.32
CA MET A 28 -5.26 7.44 -2.93
C MET A 28 -5.38 8.95 -3.08
N ILE A 29 -4.71 9.72 -2.22
CA ILE A 29 -4.86 11.18 -2.06
C ILE A 29 -3.47 11.83 -2.19
N LEU A 30 -3.36 12.84 -3.07
CA LEU A 30 -2.07 13.50 -3.33
C LEU A 30 -1.64 14.40 -2.18
N GLU A 31 -2.58 15.22 -1.68
CA GLU A 31 -2.35 16.18 -0.61
C GLU A 31 -2.13 15.44 0.71
N GLU A 32 -1.01 15.73 1.37
CA GLU A 32 -0.54 14.90 2.48
C GLU A 32 -1.40 15.08 3.73
N GLU A 33 -1.80 16.32 4.02
CA GLU A 33 -2.69 16.61 5.14
C GLU A 33 -4.06 15.94 4.95
N THR A 34 -4.65 16.08 3.77
CA THR A 34 -5.90 15.41 3.41
C THR A 34 -5.80 13.89 3.51
N ALA A 35 -4.66 13.30 3.14
CA ALA A 35 -4.43 11.87 3.27
C ALA A 35 -4.37 11.42 4.74
N ARG A 36 -3.75 12.22 5.62
CA ARG A 36 -3.72 11.96 7.08
C ARG A 36 -5.12 12.08 7.68
N ASP A 37 -5.90 13.10 7.28
CA ASP A 37 -7.29 13.27 7.71
C ASP A 37 -8.15 12.07 7.30
N ALA A 38 -8.01 11.60 6.06
CA ALA A 38 -8.71 10.41 5.60
C ALA A 38 -8.33 9.17 6.43
N ALA A 39 -7.04 8.98 6.74
CA ALA A 39 -6.59 7.86 7.57
C ALA A 39 -7.16 7.95 8.99
N GLN A 40 -7.18 9.15 9.59
CA GLN A 40 -7.78 9.38 10.89
C GLN A 40 -9.29 9.09 10.86
N GLN A 41 -9.99 9.53 9.81
CA GLN A 41 -11.42 9.26 9.64
C GLN A 41 -11.70 7.76 9.51
N VAL A 42 -10.83 6.98 8.85
CA VAL A 42 -10.93 5.52 8.84
C VAL A 42 -10.88 4.95 10.26
N TRP A 43 -9.94 5.40 11.09
CA TRP A 43 -9.84 4.95 12.48
C TRP A 43 -11.04 5.33 13.33
N VAL A 44 -11.60 6.52 13.14
CA VAL A 44 -12.85 6.94 13.78
C VAL A 44 -13.98 5.97 13.43
N GLU A 45 -14.11 5.61 12.15
CA GLU A 45 -15.14 4.67 11.70
C GLU A 45 -14.90 3.24 12.21
N ILE A 46 -13.65 2.78 12.26
CA ILE A 46 -13.28 1.49 12.86
C ILE A 46 -13.69 1.47 14.34
N VAL A 47 -13.29 2.45 15.13
CA VAL A 47 -13.61 2.49 16.57
C VAL A 47 -15.11 2.50 16.82
N LYS A 48 -15.88 3.26 16.03
CA LYS A 48 -17.35 3.30 16.12
C LYS A 48 -18.01 1.97 15.79
N SER A 49 -17.48 1.26 14.79
CA SER A 49 -18.08 0.02 14.27
C SER A 49 -17.49 -1.26 14.89
N PHE A 50 -16.38 -1.17 15.62
CA PHE A 50 -15.72 -2.31 16.24
C PHE A 50 -16.63 -3.11 17.19
N PRO A 51 -17.46 -2.49 18.05
CA PRO A 51 -18.35 -3.24 18.94
C PRO A 51 -19.41 -4.07 18.22
N SER A 52 -19.73 -3.75 16.95
CA SER A 52 -20.71 -4.49 16.14
C SER A 52 -20.07 -5.47 15.17
N PHE A 53 -18.74 -5.60 15.16
CA PHE A 53 -18.04 -6.56 14.31
C PHE A 53 -18.29 -8.00 14.80
N ARG A 54 -19.03 -8.78 14.01
CA ARG A 54 -19.44 -10.16 14.36
C ARG A 54 -18.51 -11.27 13.88
N GLY A 55 -17.40 -10.94 13.20
CA GLY A 55 -16.46 -11.93 12.68
C GLY A 55 -16.98 -12.74 11.48
N GLU A 56 -18.01 -12.23 10.78
CA GLU A 56 -18.57 -12.86 9.57
C GLU A 56 -17.63 -12.77 8.36
N SER A 57 -16.64 -11.87 8.41
CA SER A 57 -15.53 -11.77 7.46
C SER A 57 -14.20 -11.69 8.19
N LYS A 58 -13.08 -11.79 7.47
CA LYS A 58 -11.76 -11.55 8.05
C LYS A 58 -11.68 -10.10 8.54
N VAL A 59 -11.03 -9.88 9.68
CA VAL A 59 -10.76 -8.54 10.24
C VAL A 59 -10.11 -7.63 9.20
N SER A 60 -9.16 -8.16 8.43
CA SER A 60 -8.52 -7.44 7.33
C SER A 60 -9.54 -6.95 6.31
N THR A 61 -10.39 -7.84 5.79
CA THR A 61 -11.41 -7.53 4.79
C THR A 61 -12.34 -6.43 5.30
N TRP A 62 -12.82 -6.55 6.53
CA TRP A 62 -13.66 -5.53 7.15
C TRP A 62 -12.99 -4.16 7.25
N ILE A 63 -11.73 -4.09 7.70
CA ILE A 63 -10.95 -2.85 7.77
C ILE A 63 -10.74 -2.24 6.38
N TYR A 64 -10.42 -3.06 5.38
CA TYR A 64 -10.25 -2.60 4.00
C TYR A 64 -11.55 -2.07 3.40
N THR A 65 -12.70 -2.65 3.75
CA THR A 65 -14.01 -2.15 3.30
C THR A 65 -14.29 -0.76 3.87
N ILE A 66 -14.01 -0.54 5.16
CA ILE A 66 -14.10 0.80 5.78
C ILE A 66 -13.11 1.76 5.12
N THR A 67 -11.86 1.31 4.93
CA THR A 67 -10.78 2.10 4.31
C THR A 67 -11.15 2.51 2.89
N ARG A 68 -11.65 1.58 2.08
CA ARG A 68 -12.15 1.85 0.72
C ARG A 68 -13.19 2.96 0.76
N ARG A 69 -14.22 2.83 1.59
CA ARG A 69 -15.33 3.78 1.65
C ARG A 69 -14.82 5.19 1.93
N VAL A 70 -14.00 5.35 2.97
CA VAL A 70 -13.47 6.67 3.35
C VAL A 70 -12.48 7.19 2.30
N ALA A 71 -11.50 6.39 1.88
CA ALA A 71 -10.49 6.83 0.92
C ALA A 71 -11.11 7.20 -0.44
N MET A 72 -12.14 6.49 -0.90
CA MET A 72 -12.85 6.82 -2.14
C MET A 72 -13.64 8.12 -2.02
N GLU A 73 -14.23 8.41 -0.86
CA GLU A 73 -14.94 9.67 -0.63
C GLU A 73 -13.97 10.86 -0.68
N TYR A 74 -12.84 10.79 0.02
CA TYR A 74 -11.81 11.82 -0.04
C TYR A 74 -11.19 11.94 -1.44
N ALA A 75 -11.01 10.82 -2.14
CA ALA A 75 -10.46 10.81 -3.48
C ALA A 75 -11.47 11.24 -4.57
N LYS A 76 -12.75 11.46 -4.26
CA LYS A 76 -13.79 11.75 -5.26
C LYS A 76 -13.45 12.92 -6.19
N ASN A 77 -12.76 13.93 -5.66
CA ASN A 77 -12.32 15.11 -6.41
C ASN A 77 -10.88 15.02 -6.92
N GLU A 78 -10.18 13.91 -6.66
CA GLU A 78 -8.85 13.65 -7.21
C GLU A 78 -8.95 13.54 -8.72
N ARG A 79 -8.31 14.50 -9.41
CA ARG A 79 -8.29 14.51 -10.87
C ARG A 79 -7.37 13.41 -11.36
N LEU A 80 -7.75 12.77 -12.46
CA LEU A 80 -6.84 11.94 -13.23
C LEU A 80 -5.60 12.76 -13.58
N VAL A 81 -4.47 12.35 -13.04
CA VAL A 81 -3.23 13.06 -13.22
C VAL A 81 -2.67 12.68 -14.58
N SER A 82 -2.59 13.65 -15.49
CA SER A 82 -1.91 13.43 -16.77
C SER A 82 -0.42 13.17 -16.53
N THR A 83 0.22 12.46 -17.45
CA THR A 83 1.68 12.22 -17.39
C THR A 83 2.50 13.50 -17.41
N ARG A 84 1.92 14.60 -17.92
CA ARG A 84 2.52 15.93 -17.89
C ARG A 84 2.52 16.51 -16.47
N PHE A 85 1.40 16.38 -15.75
CA PHE A 85 1.32 16.84 -14.36
C PHE A 85 2.27 16.03 -13.45
N LEU A 86 2.43 14.72 -13.66
CA LEU A 86 3.44 13.95 -12.89
C LEU A 86 4.85 14.47 -13.07
N ARG A 87 5.19 14.92 -14.29
CA ARG A 87 6.47 15.53 -14.58
C ARG A 87 6.63 16.83 -13.80
N GLU A 88 5.59 17.66 -13.72
CA GLU A 88 5.61 18.95 -13.00
C GLU A 88 5.56 18.77 -11.47
N TYR A 89 4.79 17.82 -10.95
CA TYR A 89 4.73 17.46 -9.52
C TYR A 89 6.08 16.91 -9.01
N SER A 90 6.75 16.07 -9.80
CA SER A 90 8.08 15.54 -9.48
C SER A 90 9.21 16.57 -9.65
N LEU A 91 8.92 17.75 -10.21
CA LEU A 91 9.86 18.85 -10.45
C LEU A 91 9.63 20.06 -9.53
N LYS A 92 8.56 20.04 -8.71
CA LYS A 92 8.18 21.17 -7.86
C LYS A 92 9.06 21.33 -6.63
N ASP A 93 9.54 20.21 -6.09
CA ASP A 93 10.50 20.21 -4.99
C ASP A 93 11.91 20.32 -5.60
N GLU A 94 12.69 21.31 -5.18
CA GLU A 94 14.14 21.26 -5.36
C GLU A 94 14.61 19.96 -4.68
N LEU A 95 15.18 19.06 -5.48
CA LEU A 95 15.74 17.79 -5.02
C LEU A 95 17.07 18.06 -4.30
N ASP A 96 17.02 18.82 -3.23
CA ASP A 96 18.18 19.06 -2.39
C ASP A 96 18.40 17.82 -1.53
N LEU A 97 19.57 17.21 -1.71
CA LEU A 97 19.98 16.11 -0.85
C LEU A 97 20.14 16.63 0.57
N PRO A 98 19.70 15.86 1.57
CA PRO A 98 20.11 16.10 2.94
C PRO A 98 21.65 16.05 3.03
N ASP A 99 22.23 16.98 3.78
CA ASP A 99 23.67 17.01 3.99
C ASP A 99 24.14 15.78 4.79
N ASN A 100 25.01 15.00 4.15
CA ASN A 100 26.13 14.24 4.74
C ASN A 100 25.88 13.04 5.69
N THR A 101 24.83 12.22 5.51
CA THR A 101 24.90 10.80 5.92
C THR A 101 24.36 9.83 4.86
N ASP A 102 24.92 8.62 4.79
CA ASP A 102 24.44 7.56 3.88
C ASP A 102 23.00 7.10 4.21
N LEU A 103 22.58 7.27 5.47
CA LEU A 103 21.22 6.94 5.92
C LEU A 103 20.20 7.94 5.39
N ASP A 104 20.48 9.25 5.50
CA ASP A 104 19.57 10.30 5.03
C ASP A 104 19.39 10.24 3.52
N LYS A 105 20.48 9.93 2.78
CA LYS A 105 20.42 9.67 1.34
C LYS A 105 19.54 8.47 1.00
N THR A 106 19.71 7.35 1.70
CA THR A 106 18.91 6.14 1.46
C THR A 106 17.42 6.38 1.71
N LEU A 107 17.09 7.09 2.79
CA LEU A 107 15.70 7.43 3.13
C LEU A 107 15.09 8.36 2.08
N TRP A 108 15.82 9.40 1.69
CA TRP A 108 15.39 10.33 0.65
C TRP A 108 15.12 9.62 -0.69
N ILE A 109 15.99 8.69 -1.11
CA ILE A 109 15.76 7.92 -2.33
C ILE A 109 14.49 7.05 -2.23
N LYS A 110 14.23 6.44 -1.07
CA LYS A 110 13.00 5.67 -0.83
C LYS A 110 11.76 6.56 -0.92
N GLU A 111 11.81 7.75 -0.34
CA GLU A 111 10.72 8.73 -0.42
C GLU A 111 10.45 9.17 -1.86
N MET A 112 11.50 9.44 -2.65
CA MET A 112 11.34 9.82 -4.05
C MET A 112 10.76 8.68 -4.91
N CYS A 113 11.18 7.44 -4.65
CA CYS A 113 10.58 6.26 -5.28
C CYS A 113 9.10 6.12 -4.89
N ASP A 114 8.74 6.38 -3.63
CA ASP A 114 7.37 6.37 -3.16
C ASP A 114 6.50 7.43 -3.85
N LYS A 115 6.97 8.69 -3.89
CA LYS A 115 6.32 9.79 -4.63
C LYS A 115 6.11 9.43 -6.10
N CYS A 116 7.10 8.80 -6.74
CA CYS A 116 7.01 8.38 -8.13
C CYS A 116 5.94 7.30 -8.35
N LEU A 117 5.91 6.27 -7.50
CA LEU A 117 4.90 5.21 -7.56
C LEU A 117 3.49 5.77 -7.32
N THR A 118 3.32 6.58 -6.28
CA THR A 118 2.06 7.27 -5.98
C THR A 118 1.62 8.11 -7.19
N GLY A 119 2.53 8.86 -7.80
CA GLY A 119 2.26 9.58 -9.03
C GLY A 119 1.71 8.68 -10.15
N MET A 120 2.40 7.58 -10.47
CA MET A 120 1.95 6.65 -11.52
C MET A 120 0.56 6.07 -11.23
N LEU A 121 0.25 5.78 -9.97
CA LEU A 121 -1.06 5.29 -9.53
C LEU A 121 -2.18 6.31 -9.78
N HIS A 122 -1.89 7.61 -9.71
CA HIS A 122 -2.85 8.67 -10.04
C HIS A 122 -3.12 8.85 -11.55
N CYS A 123 -2.44 8.09 -12.42
CA CYS A 123 -2.85 7.94 -13.82
C CYS A 123 -3.98 6.91 -14.04
N PHE A 124 -4.43 6.25 -12.97
CA PHE A 124 -5.62 5.40 -12.95
C PHE A 124 -6.80 6.16 -12.34
N ASP A 125 -8.01 5.78 -12.76
CA ASP A 125 -9.22 6.16 -12.03
C ASP A 125 -9.18 5.59 -10.61
N ASN A 126 -9.94 6.18 -9.69
CA ASN A 126 -9.83 5.87 -8.26
C ASN A 126 -10.13 4.39 -7.94
N GLU A 127 -11.09 3.76 -8.63
CA GLU A 127 -11.43 2.35 -8.39
C GLU A 127 -10.28 1.44 -8.84
N THR A 128 -9.76 1.63 -10.05
CA THR A 128 -8.59 0.89 -10.55
C THR A 128 -7.35 1.15 -9.69
N ARG A 129 -7.15 2.39 -9.22
CA ARG A 129 -6.04 2.76 -8.33
C ARG A 129 -6.11 1.97 -7.03
N LEU A 130 -7.27 1.97 -6.39
CA LEU A 130 -7.51 1.23 -5.15
C LEU A 130 -7.30 -0.28 -5.38
N ALA A 131 -7.82 -0.83 -6.47
CA ALA A 131 -7.63 -2.23 -6.82
C ALA A 131 -6.15 -2.61 -6.95
N CYS A 132 -5.32 -1.77 -7.59
CA CYS A 132 -3.87 -1.96 -7.66
C CYS A 132 -3.21 -1.94 -6.28
N ILE A 133 -3.55 -0.95 -5.44
CA ILE A 133 -2.98 -0.81 -4.10
C ILE A 133 -3.30 -2.06 -3.28
N LEU A 134 -4.57 -2.47 -3.26
CA LEU A 134 -5.02 -3.61 -2.47
C LEU A 134 -4.47 -4.94 -2.99
N ARG A 135 -4.38 -5.11 -4.31
CA ARG A 135 -3.86 -6.35 -4.91
C ARG A 135 -2.34 -6.46 -4.83
N ASP A 136 -1.64 -5.46 -5.36
CA ASP A 136 -0.21 -5.56 -5.64
C ASP A 136 0.65 -5.06 -4.48
N ILE A 137 0.13 -4.15 -3.64
CA ILE A 137 0.87 -3.60 -2.49
C ILE A 137 0.46 -4.29 -1.19
N ALA A 138 -0.85 -4.42 -0.94
CA ALA A 138 -1.36 -5.09 0.26
C ALA A 138 -1.43 -6.62 0.14
N GLY A 139 -1.37 -7.17 -1.09
CA GLY A 139 -1.29 -8.61 -1.32
C GLY A 139 -2.60 -9.37 -1.14
N LEU A 140 -3.76 -8.70 -1.19
CA LEU A 140 -5.07 -9.34 -1.02
C LEU A 140 -5.40 -10.27 -2.17
N SER A 141 -6.01 -11.41 -1.88
CA SER A 141 -6.51 -12.34 -2.91
C SER A 141 -7.57 -11.68 -3.79
N TYR A 142 -7.79 -12.23 -4.99
CA TYR A 142 -8.83 -11.72 -5.88
C TYR A 142 -10.23 -11.82 -5.27
N GLY A 143 -10.51 -12.88 -4.49
CA GLY A 143 -11.77 -13.03 -3.76
C GLY A 143 -11.97 -11.97 -2.67
N GLU A 144 -10.96 -11.71 -1.83
CA GLU A 144 -11.03 -10.64 -0.83
C GLU A 144 -11.21 -9.27 -1.49
N LEU A 145 -10.51 -9.03 -2.60
CA LEU A 145 -10.62 -7.78 -3.34
C LEU A 145 -12.01 -7.61 -3.99
N ALA A 146 -12.60 -8.70 -4.48
CA ALA A 146 -13.96 -8.72 -5.02
C ALA A 146 -15.00 -8.36 -3.96
N GLU A 147 -14.86 -8.91 -2.75
CA GLU A 147 -15.70 -8.59 -1.60
C GLU A 147 -15.57 -7.10 -1.21
N ILE A 148 -14.34 -6.59 -1.10
CA ILE A 148 -14.08 -5.18 -0.73
C ILE A 148 -14.60 -4.22 -1.79
N LEU A 149 -14.38 -4.52 -3.08
CA LEU A 149 -14.79 -3.65 -4.18
C LEU A 149 -16.27 -3.79 -4.54
N GLU A 150 -16.97 -4.78 -4.00
CA GLU A 150 -18.35 -5.15 -4.35
C GLU A 150 -18.50 -5.45 -5.85
N ARG A 151 -17.62 -6.32 -6.37
CA ARG A 151 -17.54 -6.69 -7.79
C ARG A 151 -17.37 -8.18 -7.95
N ASP A 152 -17.69 -8.70 -9.14
CA ASP A 152 -17.33 -10.07 -9.51
C ASP A 152 -15.81 -10.27 -9.55
N GLU A 153 -15.35 -11.40 -9.03
CA GLU A 153 -13.92 -11.75 -9.00
C GLU A 153 -13.30 -11.76 -10.41
N ALA A 154 -14.06 -12.18 -11.43
CA ALA A 154 -13.63 -12.14 -12.82
C ALA A 154 -13.38 -10.70 -13.31
N ALA A 155 -14.23 -9.75 -12.93
CA ALA A 155 -14.08 -8.34 -13.27
C ALA A 155 -12.84 -7.75 -12.58
N VAL A 156 -12.63 -8.07 -11.30
CA VAL A 156 -11.45 -7.65 -10.53
C VAL A 156 -10.14 -8.19 -11.15
N ARG A 157 -10.11 -9.47 -11.54
CA ARG A 157 -8.96 -10.06 -12.24
C ARG A 157 -8.65 -9.34 -13.55
N GLN A 158 -9.69 -9.02 -14.32
CA GLN A 158 -9.51 -8.30 -15.57
C GLN A 158 -8.99 -6.87 -15.35
N MET A 159 -9.58 -6.14 -14.39
CA MET A 159 -9.17 -4.78 -14.02
C MET A 159 -7.70 -4.73 -13.59
N THR A 160 -7.32 -5.58 -12.63
CA THR A 160 -5.95 -5.66 -12.09
C THR A 160 -4.93 -6.13 -13.15
N SER A 161 -5.31 -7.04 -14.05
CA SER A 161 -4.45 -7.44 -15.17
C SER A 161 -4.18 -6.27 -16.13
N ARG A 162 -5.22 -5.50 -16.48
CA ARG A 162 -5.09 -4.33 -17.37
C ARG A 162 -4.26 -3.23 -16.73
N SER A 163 -4.50 -2.93 -15.45
CA SER A 163 -3.75 -1.90 -14.73
C SER A 163 -2.28 -2.27 -14.56
N LYS A 164 -1.97 -3.55 -14.29
CA LYS A 164 -0.60 -4.06 -14.25
C LYS A 164 0.13 -3.89 -15.57
N LYS A 165 -0.51 -4.20 -16.71
CA LYS A 165 0.07 -3.96 -18.05
C LYS A 165 0.35 -2.48 -18.28
N LYS A 166 -0.57 -1.60 -17.89
CA LYS A 166 -0.40 -0.14 -18.02
C LYS A 166 0.76 0.36 -17.14
N LEU A 167 0.86 -0.10 -15.91
CA LEU A 167 1.97 0.22 -15.01
C LEU A 167 3.32 -0.29 -15.56
N GLN A 168 3.33 -1.52 -16.10
CA GLN A 168 4.50 -2.09 -16.75
C GLN A 168 4.97 -1.25 -17.94
N SER A 169 4.07 -0.81 -18.83
CA SER A 169 4.45 0.09 -19.94
C SER A 169 5.02 1.42 -19.43
N PHE A 170 4.45 2.01 -18.38
CA PHE A 170 5.05 3.20 -17.74
C PHE A 170 6.49 2.94 -17.28
N MET A 171 6.73 1.81 -16.64
CA MET A 171 8.07 1.47 -16.14
C MET A 171 9.04 1.11 -17.27
N LEU A 172 8.62 0.32 -18.25
CA LEU A 172 9.45 -0.14 -19.38
C LEU A 172 9.82 0.98 -20.35
N ASP A 173 8.84 1.78 -20.77
CA ASP A 173 9.01 2.73 -21.87
C ASP A 173 9.47 4.11 -21.39
N ARG A 174 9.20 4.43 -20.11
CA ARG A 174 9.44 5.78 -19.59
C ARG A 174 10.39 5.81 -18.40
N CYS A 175 10.35 4.85 -17.48
CA CYS A 175 11.14 4.96 -16.25
C CYS A 175 12.63 4.71 -16.47
N THR A 176 13.47 5.71 -16.18
CA THR A 176 14.94 5.60 -16.30
C THR A 176 15.59 4.73 -15.22
N VAL A 177 14.88 4.47 -14.12
CA VAL A 177 15.28 3.52 -13.08
C VAL A 177 15.14 2.09 -13.59
N TYR A 178 14.01 1.78 -14.25
CA TYR A 178 13.72 0.44 -14.73
C TYR A 178 14.38 0.13 -16.08
N ASN A 179 14.53 1.13 -16.96
CA ASN A 179 15.18 1.00 -18.27
C ASN A 179 16.38 1.97 -18.41
N PRO A 180 17.57 1.61 -17.88
CA PRO A 180 18.73 2.49 -17.85
C PRO A 180 19.33 2.70 -19.24
N GLY A 181 18.86 3.72 -19.97
CA GLY A 181 19.41 4.08 -21.29
C GLY A 181 18.35 4.54 -22.28
N ASN A 182 17.17 3.90 -22.24
CA ASN A 182 16.08 4.17 -23.19
C ASN A 182 14.82 4.77 -22.53
N GLY A 183 14.76 4.82 -21.20
CA GLY A 183 13.67 5.51 -20.49
C GLY A 183 13.67 7.01 -20.77
N ASN A 184 12.50 7.58 -21.08
CA ASN A 184 12.34 9.02 -21.38
C ASN A 184 11.96 9.89 -20.16
N CYS A 185 11.86 9.31 -18.96
CA CYS A 185 11.58 10.06 -17.75
C CYS A 185 12.76 10.97 -17.43
N LYS A 186 12.50 12.28 -17.42
CA LYS A 186 13.50 13.33 -17.19
C LYS A 186 13.77 13.61 -15.70
N CYS A 187 13.34 12.73 -14.79
CA CYS A 187 13.60 12.92 -13.37
C CYS A 187 15.11 12.71 -13.07
N ARG A 188 15.67 13.50 -12.15
CA ARG A 188 17.09 13.40 -11.75
C ARG A 188 17.38 12.15 -10.91
N MET A 189 16.37 11.33 -10.60
CA MET A 189 16.48 10.14 -9.75
C MET A 189 17.39 9.04 -10.30
N LYS A 190 17.62 8.97 -11.61
CA LYS A 190 18.47 7.93 -12.22
C LYS A 190 19.88 7.88 -11.61
N LYS A 191 20.45 9.04 -11.27
CA LYS A 191 21.78 9.12 -10.64
C LYS A 191 21.76 8.47 -9.26
N TRP A 192 20.83 8.92 -8.41
CA TRP A 192 20.76 8.53 -7.00
C TRP A 192 20.34 7.07 -6.80
N VAL A 193 19.38 6.57 -7.59
CA VAL A 193 18.93 5.18 -7.47
C VAL A 193 20.02 4.19 -7.89
N LYS A 194 20.91 4.57 -8.83
CA LYS A 194 22.06 3.74 -9.22
C LYS A 194 23.14 3.62 -8.13
N GLU A 195 23.17 4.56 -7.19
CA GLU A 195 24.08 4.51 -6.04
C GLU A 195 23.59 3.52 -4.97
N ILE A 196 22.31 3.11 -5.02
CA ILE A 196 21.77 2.04 -4.18
C ILE A 196 22.02 0.68 -4.82
N ASP A 197 22.52 -0.27 -4.04
CA ASP A 197 22.50 -1.69 -4.37
C ASP A 197 21.05 -2.21 -4.33
N LEU A 198 20.35 -2.03 -5.46
CA LEU A 198 18.97 -2.48 -5.62
C LEU A 198 18.84 -3.98 -5.41
N ALA A 199 19.82 -4.79 -5.81
CA ALA A 199 19.76 -6.24 -5.63
C ALA A 199 19.73 -6.59 -4.14
N LYS A 200 20.59 -5.96 -3.34
CA LYS A 200 20.60 -6.12 -1.88
C LYS A 200 19.34 -5.59 -1.22
N GLU A 201 18.79 -4.45 -1.65
CA GLU A 201 17.51 -3.95 -1.13
C GLU A 201 16.34 -4.89 -1.50
N TYR A 202 16.30 -5.41 -2.73
CA TYR A 202 15.31 -6.41 -3.14
C TYR A 202 15.45 -7.72 -2.36
N GLU A 203 16.67 -8.12 -2.01
CA GLU A 203 16.91 -9.30 -1.17
C GLU A 203 16.39 -9.07 0.25
N LYS A 204 16.64 -7.90 0.85
CA LYS A 204 16.07 -7.52 2.15
C LYS A 204 14.54 -7.54 2.10
N ILE A 205 13.93 -6.94 1.07
CA ILE A 205 12.48 -6.93 0.89
C ILE A 205 11.95 -8.35 0.72
N ARG A 206 12.55 -9.17 -0.14
CA ARG A 206 12.14 -10.57 -0.36
C ARG A 206 12.27 -11.42 0.90
N SER A 207 13.36 -11.28 1.66
CA SER A 207 13.52 -11.99 2.93
C SER A 207 12.46 -11.57 3.96
N THR A 208 12.14 -10.27 4.00
CA THR A 208 11.14 -9.72 4.91
C THR A 208 9.74 -10.18 4.52
N VAL A 209 9.36 -10.06 3.24
CA VAL A 209 8.08 -10.53 2.71
C VAL A 209 7.97 -12.05 2.82
N GLY A 210 9.04 -12.80 2.56
CA GLY A 210 9.11 -14.24 2.76
C GLY A 210 8.86 -14.64 4.21
N ARG A 211 9.47 -13.91 5.16
CA ARG A 211 9.21 -14.09 6.60
C ARG A 211 7.78 -13.74 6.96
N VAL A 212 7.25 -12.60 6.51
CA VAL A 212 5.86 -12.19 6.77
C VAL A 212 4.87 -13.21 6.20
N ASN A 213 5.09 -13.70 4.99
CA ASN A 213 4.26 -14.73 4.38
C ASN A 213 4.38 -16.07 5.12
N PHE A 214 5.59 -16.46 5.53
CA PHE A 214 5.80 -17.62 6.39
C PHE A 214 5.06 -17.47 7.72
N TYR A 215 5.12 -16.31 8.38
CA TYR A 215 4.40 -16.06 9.63
C TYR A 215 2.89 -16.12 9.40
N LYS A 216 2.35 -15.44 8.38
CA LYS A 216 0.92 -15.52 8.02
C LYS A 216 0.47 -16.95 7.71
N MET A 217 1.27 -17.71 6.97
CA MET A 217 0.98 -19.13 6.67
C MET A 217 1.10 -20.00 7.93
N SER A 218 2.09 -19.72 8.79
CA SER A 218 2.27 -20.44 10.04
C SER A 218 1.14 -20.16 11.02
N GLU A 219 0.58 -18.95 11.07
CA GLU A 219 -0.59 -18.61 11.88
C GLU A 219 -1.88 -19.27 11.35
N MET A 220 -1.95 -19.59 10.05
CA MET A 220 -3.06 -20.37 9.48
C MET A 220 -2.97 -21.86 9.81
N VAL A 221 -1.75 -22.40 10.00
CA VAL A 221 -1.51 -23.83 10.30
C VAL A 221 -1.37 -24.11 11.80
N LEU A 222 -0.83 -23.13 12.53
CA LEU A 222 -0.65 -23.14 13.98
C LEU A 222 -1.57 -22.05 14.53
N PRO A 223 -2.77 -22.39 15.05
CA PRO A 223 -3.54 -21.41 15.81
C PRO A 223 -2.63 -20.86 16.92
N ARG A 224 -2.73 -19.56 17.24
CA ARG A 224 -2.10 -18.96 18.43
C ARG A 224 -2.64 -19.67 19.69
N LYS A 225 -2.13 -20.85 19.99
CA LYS A 225 -2.22 -21.43 21.33
C LYS A 225 -1.15 -20.72 22.14
N ASP A 226 -1.59 -20.08 23.21
CA ASP A 226 -0.68 -19.61 24.22
C ASP A 226 -0.14 -20.84 24.97
N TYR A 227 1.04 -21.32 24.55
CA TYR A 227 1.64 -22.53 25.13
C TYR A 227 2.06 -22.32 26.59
N TRP A 228 1.98 -21.09 27.12
CA TRP A 228 2.28 -20.75 28.52
C TRP A 228 1.09 -20.96 29.47
N GLU A 229 -0.15 -21.00 28.99
CA GLU A 229 -1.32 -21.35 29.84
C GLU A 229 -1.33 -22.82 30.27
N ALA A 230 -0.59 -23.71 29.56
CA ALA A 230 -0.49 -25.12 29.92
C ALA A 230 0.53 -25.42 31.04
N LEU A 231 1.21 -24.39 31.56
CA LEU A 231 2.25 -24.48 32.60
C LEU A 231 1.86 -23.77 33.91
N LEU A 232 0.60 -23.33 34.05
CA LEU A 232 -0.02 -22.83 35.29
C LEU A 232 -1.21 -23.71 35.68
#